data_AF-A0A7J7GT29-F1
#
_entry.id   AF-A0A7J7GT29-F1
#
_cell.length_a   1.000
_cell.length_b   1.000
_cell.length_c   1.000
_cell.angle_alpha   90.00
_cell.angle_beta   90.00
_cell.angle_gamma   90.00
#
_symmetry.space_group_name_H-M   'P 1'
#
loop_
_entity.id
_entity.type
_entity.pdbx_description
1 polymer ?
#
loop_
_entity_poly.entity_id
_entity_poly.type
_entity_poly.pdbx_seq_one_letter_code
_entity_poly.pdbx_strand_id
1 'polypeptide(L)'
;MGPKAQALPALGQGRPWFQERTGERGVVHGGWVQQPLILAHPSVGCNVTHCGYGSLLEALVTECELVLMPQYGDQIINSRLMSGDLEVGVEVEMGEEDGLFTREGVCKAIRLVMDVDGEVGKKVRANHGKWREFLLSKNLDSSYIDGFIQKLQSLLE
;
A
#
# COMPACT_ATOMS: atom_id res chain seq x y z
N MET A 1 -13.22 10.66 45.53
CA MET A 1 -12.07 11.17 44.75
C MET A 1 -11.46 9.99 44.00
N GLY A 2 -11.92 9.74 42.78
CA GLY A 2 -11.34 8.71 41.92
C GLY A 2 -10.02 9.21 41.31
N PRO A 3 -9.04 8.34 41.06
CA PRO A 3 -7.79 8.74 40.44
C PRO A 3 -8.08 9.34 39.06
N LYS A 4 -7.58 10.57 38.83
CA LYS A 4 -7.62 11.22 37.52
C LYS A 4 -6.84 10.35 36.55
N ALA A 5 -7.50 9.84 35.52
CA ALA A 5 -6.83 9.26 34.37
C ALA A 5 -5.85 10.31 33.82
N GLN A 6 -4.55 10.01 33.88
CA GLN A 6 -3.56 10.80 33.17
C GLN A 6 -3.81 10.57 31.67
N ALA A 7 -4.10 11.64 30.94
CA ALA A 7 -4.15 11.59 29.49
C ALA A 7 -2.78 11.12 28.98
N LEU A 8 -2.75 10.04 28.20
CA LEU A 8 -1.56 9.66 27.46
C LEU A 8 -1.14 10.85 26.56
N PRO A 9 0.17 11.18 26.48
CA PRO A 9 0.62 12.20 25.54
C PRO A 9 0.27 11.78 24.12
N ALA A 10 -0.10 12.76 23.30
CA ALA A 10 -0.58 12.56 21.94
C ALA A 10 0.33 11.61 21.14
N LEU A 11 -0.25 10.52 20.63
CA LEU A 11 0.34 9.51 19.74
C LEU A 11 0.80 10.07 18.37
N GLY A 12 0.98 11.39 18.25
CA GLY A 12 1.17 12.11 16.99
C GLY A 12 2.62 12.46 16.65
N GLN A 13 3.57 12.29 17.57
CA GLN A 13 4.99 12.54 17.31
C GLN A 13 5.78 11.26 17.58
N GLY A 14 6.65 10.89 16.63
CA GLY A 14 7.55 9.74 16.80
C GLY A 14 8.36 9.88 18.09
N ARG A 15 8.82 8.77 18.65
CA ARG A 15 9.68 8.81 19.85
C ARG A 15 10.90 9.71 19.55
N PRO A 16 11.31 10.64 20.44
CA PRO A 16 12.40 11.58 20.15
C PRO A 16 13.70 10.90 19.69
N TRP A 17 14.11 9.82 20.38
CA TRP A 17 15.28 9.03 20.01
C TRP A 17 15.22 8.46 18.60
N PHE A 18 14.02 8.18 18.07
CA PHE A 18 13.86 7.64 16.73
C PHE A 18 14.01 8.76 15.69
N GLN A 19 13.41 9.92 15.94
CA GLN A 19 13.53 11.10 15.08
C GLN A 19 14.98 11.60 15.00
N GLU A 20 15.72 11.62 16.11
CA GLU A 20 17.13 11.99 16.13
C GLU A 20 17.98 11.09 15.23
N ARG A 21 17.71 9.77 15.23
CA ARG A 21 18.44 8.81 14.39
C ARG A 21 18.06 8.87 12.91
N THR A 22 16.86 9.35 12.57
CA THR A 22 16.33 9.30 11.19
C THR A 22 16.21 10.68 10.53
N GLY A 23 16.34 11.78 11.27
CA GLY A 23 15.96 13.12 10.82
C GLY A 23 16.65 13.64 9.55
N GLU A 24 17.84 13.13 9.20
CA GLU A 24 18.52 13.50 7.95
C GLU A 24 18.00 12.73 6.72
N ARG A 25 17.32 11.60 6.93
CA ARG A 25 16.94 10.64 5.86
C ARG A 25 15.48 10.22 5.91
N GLY A 26 14.72 10.71 6.87
CA GLY A 26 13.34 10.30 7.09
C GLY A 26 12.56 11.32 7.90
N VAL A 27 11.27 11.37 7.62
CA VAL A 27 10.30 12.21 8.33
C VAL A 27 9.31 11.29 9.02
N VAL A 28 8.99 11.58 10.28
CA VAL A 28 7.97 10.85 11.03
C VAL A 28 6.80 11.78 11.28
N HIS A 29 5.65 11.42 10.72
CA HIS A 29 4.38 12.14 10.91
C HIS A 29 3.41 11.21 11.65
N GLY A 30 2.81 11.70 12.74
CA GLY A 30 1.71 10.98 13.39
C GLY A 30 0.38 11.67 13.13
N GLY A 31 -0.69 10.89 13.09
CA GLY A 31 -2.00 11.34 12.62
C GLY A 31 -2.21 10.93 11.17
N TRP A 32 -2.70 11.87 10.34
CA TRP A 32 -3.18 11.59 8.99
C TRP A 32 -2.40 12.37 7.94
N VAL A 33 -2.18 11.75 6.78
CA VAL A 33 -1.49 12.34 5.63
C VAL A 33 -2.35 12.27 4.37
N GLN A 34 -2.12 13.19 3.44
CA GLN A 34 -2.71 13.19 2.10
C GLN A 34 -2.05 12.11 1.23
N GLN A 35 -2.35 10.84 1.51
CA GLN A 35 -1.71 9.69 0.85
C GLN A 35 -1.71 9.78 -0.69
N PRO A 36 -2.82 10.16 -1.38
CA PRO A 36 -2.81 10.27 -2.84
C PRO A 36 -1.77 11.28 -3.37
N LEU A 37 -1.56 12.39 -2.67
CA LEU A 37 -0.56 13.39 -3.06
C LEU A 37 0.87 12.88 -2.86
N ILE A 38 1.10 12.07 -1.81
CA ILE A 38 2.40 11.44 -1.56
C ILE A 38 2.70 10.41 -2.65
N LEU A 39 1.75 9.51 -2.92
CA LEU A 39 1.93 8.45 -3.92
C LEU A 39 2.09 8.99 -5.35
N ALA A 40 1.50 10.14 -5.66
CA ALA A 40 1.65 10.81 -6.95
C ALA A 40 3.00 11.53 -7.12
N HIS A 41 3.79 11.70 -6.06
CA HIS A 41 5.02 12.47 -6.11
C HIS A 41 6.17 11.64 -6.72
N PRO A 42 6.92 12.16 -7.71
CA PRO A 42 7.94 11.39 -8.43
C PRO A 42 9.13 10.91 -7.57
N SER A 43 9.33 11.51 -6.39
CA SER A 43 10.35 11.06 -5.42
C SER A 43 9.93 9.85 -4.58
N VAL A 44 8.67 9.41 -4.66
CA VAL A 44 8.17 8.27 -3.89
C VAL A 44 8.22 7.02 -4.77
N GLY A 45 9.19 6.15 -4.48
CA GLY A 45 9.41 4.93 -5.26
C GLY A 45 8.78 3.67 -4.69
N CYS A 46 8.39 3.66 -3.41
CA CYS A 46 7.83 2.47 -2.76
C CYS A 46 6.81 2.83 -1.67
N ASN A 47 5.73 2.06 -1.62
CA ASN A 47 4.67 2.14 -0.63
C ASN A 47 4.61 0.83 0.16
N VAL A 48 4.85 0.92 1.48
CA VAL A 48 4.62 -0.19 2.40
C VAL A 48 3.20 -0.06 2.93
N THR A 49 2.31 -0.95 2.50
CA THR A 49 0.87 -0.85 2.74
C THR A 49 0.34 -2.03 3.54
N HIS A 50 -0.68 -1.76 4.33
CA HIS A 50 -1.47 -2.77 5.04
C HIS A 50 -2.44 -3.55 4.14
N CYS A 51 -2.44 -3.31 2.82
CA CYS A 51 -3.25 -4.01 1.82
C CYS A 51 -4.78 -3.74 1.93
N GLY A 52 -5.18 -2.62 2.52
CA GLY A 52 -6.56 -2.13 2.40
C GLY A 52 -6.90 -1.77 0.95
N TYR A 53 -8.08 -2.18 0.49
CA TYR A 53 -8.47 -2.10 -0.93
C TYR A 53 -8.37 -0.67 -1.52
N GLY A 54 -8.79 0.35 -0.77
CA GLY A 54 -8.67 1.75 -1.22
C GLY A 54 -7.23 2.20 -1.41
N SER A 55 -6.34 1.88 -0.47
CA SER A 55 -4.91 2.22 -0.58
C SER A 55 -4.21 1.45 -1.70
N LEU A 56 -4.64 0.22 -1.98
CA LEU A 56 -4.13 -0.55 -3.12
C LEU A 56 -4.55 0.08 -4.45
N LEU A 57 -5.81 0.48 -4.61
CA LEU A 57 -6.26 1.16 -5.82
C LEU A 57 -5.54 2.49 -6.04
N GLU A 58 -5.38 3.31 -5.00
CA GLU A 58 -4.61 4.55 -5.06
C GLU A 58 -3.17 4.31 -5.52
N ALA A 59 -2.52 3.27 -5.00
CA ALA A 59 -1.13 2.97 -5.35
C ALA A 59 -1.01 2.33 -6.75
N LEU A 60 -1.96 1.50 -7.18
CA LEU A 60 -1.95 0.83 -8.48
C LEU A 60 -1.98 1.80 -9.66
N VAL A 61 -2.61 2.96 -9.51
CA VAL A 61 -2.64 3.99 -10.56
C VAL A 61 -1.41 4.91 -10.58
N THR A 62 -0.45 4.68 -9.67
CA THR A 62 0.83 5.40 -9.58
C THR A 62 2.01 4.52 -10.02
N GLU A 63 3.21 5.09 -10.11
CA GLU A 63 4.45 4.36 -10.43
C GLU A 63 5.18 3.84 -9.17
N CYS A 64 4.51 3.87 -8.03
CA CYS A 64 5.07 3.52 -6.72
C CYS A 64 5.01 2.01 -6.48
N GLU A 65 6.15 1.37 -6.23
CA GLU A 65 6.24 -0.08 -6.04
C GLU A 65 5.59 -0.54 -4.73
N LEU A 66 4.98 -1.72 -4.73
CA LEU A 66 4.16 -2.19 -3.61
C LEU A 66 4.91 -3.19 -2.72
N VAL A 67 5.03 -2.86 -1.43
CA VAL A 67 5.38 -3.80 -0.37
C VAL A 67 4.13 -4.07 0.46
N LEU A 68 3.74 -5.35 0.52
CA LEU A 68 2.46 -5.79 1.04
C LEU A 68 2.66 -6.36 2.44
N MET A 69 2.07 -5.69 3.43
CA MET A 69 2.22 -6.03 4.86
C MET A 69 0.82 -6.10 5.51
N PRO A 70 0.01 -7.11 5.15
CA PRO A 70 -1.38 -7.20 5.60
C PRO A 70 -1.47 -7.38 7.12
N GLN A 71 -2.46 -6.76 7.77
CA GLN A 71 -2.62 -6.87 9.22
C GLN A 71 -3.76 -7.81 9.63
N TYR A 72 -4.93 -7.71 8.99
CA TYR A 72 -6.08 -8.55 9.35
C TYR A 72 -7.17 -8.58 8.26
N GLY A 73 -8.06 -9.57 8.35
CA GLY A 73 -9.28 -9.62 7.54
C GLY A 73 -9.02 -9.79 6.06
N ASP A 74 -9.72 -8.99 5.25
CA ASP A 74 -9.65 -8.99 3.79
C ASP A 74 -8.28 -8.58 3.25
N GLN A 75 -7.48 -7.84 4.03
CA GLN A 75 -6.12 -7.42 3.67
C GLN A 75 -5.23 -8.60 3.32
N ILE A 76 -5.39 -9.75 3.99
CA ILE A 76 -4.61 -10.96 3.75
C ILE A 76 -4.92 -11.52 2.35
N ILE A 77 -6.21 -11.50 1.98
CA ILE A 77 -6.67 -11.95 0.66
C ILE A 77 -6.18 -10.98 -0.41
N ASN A 78 -6.32 -9.68 -0.16
CA ASN A 78 -5.84 -8.63 -1.06
C ASN A 78 -4.32 -8.75 -1.29
N SER A 79 -3.55 -9.02 -0.24
CA SER A 79 -2.11 -9.23 -0.33
C SER A 79 -1.76 -10.39 -1.27
N ARG A 80 -2.42 -11.54 -1.09
CA ARG A 80 -2.20 -12.72 -1.93
C ARG A 80 -2.61 -12.51 -3.38
N LEU A 81 -3.71 -11.80 -3.63
CA LEU A 81 -4.11 -11.40 -4.98
C LEU A 81 -3.01 -10.53 -5.63
N MET A 82 -2.50 -9.53 -4.90
CA MET A 82 -1.50 -8.59 -5.42
C MET A 82 -0.13 -9.23 -5.62
N SER A 83 0.34 -10.06 -4.68
CA SER A 83 1.67 -10.70 -4.73
C SER A 83 1.70 -11.96 -5.59
N GLY A 84 0.62 -12.75 -5.57
CA GLY A 84 0.55 -14.06 -6.22
C GLY A 84 -0.06 -14.03 -7.61
N ASP A 85 -1.29 -13.50 -7.74
CA ASP A 85 -2.03 -13.58 -9.01
C ASP A 85 -1.66 -12.44 -9.95
N LEU A 86 -1.62 -11.21 -9.44
CA LEU A 86 -1.30 -10.02 -10.24
C LEU A 86 0.21 -9.80 -10.34
N GLU A 87 0.95 -10.28 -9.34
CA GLU A 87 2.40 -10.15 -9.21
C GLU A 87 2.86 -8.70 -9.38
N VAL A 88 2.19 -7.76 -8.71
CA VAL A 88 2.42 -6.30 -8.77
C VAL A 88 3.15 -5.76 -7.53
N GLY A 89 3.52 -6.63 -6.60
CA GLY A 89 4.19 -6.27 -5.36
C GLY A 89 4.78 -7.48 -4.65
N VAL A 90 5.49 -7.22 -3.56
CA VAL A 90 6.12 -8.26 -2.75
C VAL A 90 5.51 -8.27 -1.36
N GLU A 91 5.02 -9.43 -0.92
CA GLU A 91 4.55 -9.64 0.43
C GLU A 91 5.71 -9.79 1.41
N VAL A 92 5.59 -9.14 2.56
CA VAL A 92 6.58 -9.21 3.63
C VAL A 92 6.52 -10.59 4.27
N GLU A 93 7.64 -11.29 4.32
CA GLU A 93 7.78 -12.57 5.03
C GLU A 93 7.59 -12.36 6.54
N MET A 94 6.74 -13.21 7.14
CA MET A 94 6.54 -13.30 8.59
C MET A 94 7.53 -14.31 9.19
N GLY A 95 7.89 -14.11 10.47
CA GLY A 95 8.69 -15.07 11.23
C GLY A 95 7.98 -16.42 11.35
N GLU A 96 8.74 -17.51 11.21
CA GLU A 96 8.18 -18.87 11.21
C GLU A 96 7.60 -19.28 12.57
N GLU A 97 8.17 -18.77 13.66
CA GLU A 97 7.80 -19.19 15.03
C GLU A 97 6.62 -18.41 15.61
N ASP A 98 6.57 -17.09 15.40
CA ASP A 98 5.60 -16.19 16.03
C ASP A 98 4.59 -15.59 15.04
N GLY A 99 4.79 -15.78 13.73
CA GLY A 99 3.95 -15.20 12.69
C GLY A 99 4.01 -13.67 12.65
N LEU A 100 5.03 -13.05 13.25
CA LEU A 100 5.17 -11.61 13.30
C LEU A 100 6.04 -11.10 12.15
N PHE A 101 5.75 -9.89 11.67
CA PHE A 101 6.63 -9.21 10.74
C PHE A 101 7.95 -8.85 11.41
N THR A 102 9.05 -9.17 10.75
CA THR A 102 10.40 -8.84 11.23
C THR A 102 10.95 -7.62 10.51
N ARG A 103 11.90 -6.94 11.14
CA ARG A 103 12.63 -5.84 10.49
C ARG A 103 13.31 -6.33 9.21
N GLU A 104 13.87 -7.54 9.27
CA GLU A 104 14.61 -8.19 8.19
C GLU A 104 13.68 -8.49 7.01
N GLY A 105 12.49 -9.04 7.28
CA GLY A 105 11.45 -9.29 6.27
C GLY A 105 11.03 -8.01 5.55
N VAL A 106 10.73 -6.95 6.31
CA VAL A 106 10.35 -5.64 5.72
C VAL A 106 11.49 -5.07 4.87
N CYS A 107 12.73 -5.08 5.39
CA CYS A 107 13.89 -4.57 4.65
C CYS A 107 14.17 -5.39 3.38
N LYS A 108 13.98 -6.72 3.42
CA LYS A 108 14.16 -7.61 2.27
C LYS A 108 13.12 -7.28 1.18
N ALA A 109 11.84 -7.17 1.54
CA ALA A 109 10.78 -6.84 0.59
C ALA A 109 11.02 -5.47 -0.08
N ILE A 110 11.37 -4.44 0.70
CA ILE A 110 11.70 -3.10 0.16
C ILE A 110 12.88 -3.18 -0.82
N ARG A 111 13.95 -3.90 -0.47
CA ARG A 111 15.11 -4.06 -1.37
C ARG A 111 14.74 -4.79 -2.66
N LEU A 112 13.92 -5.83 -2.58
CA LEU A 112 13.49 -6.60 -3.76
C LEU A 112 12.71 -5.74 -4.76
N VAL A 113 11.78 -4.91 -4.30
CA VAL A 113 10.98 -4.06 -5.21
C VAL A 113 11.76 -2.85 -5.72
N MET A 114 12.72 -2.35 -4.94
CA MET A 114 13.54 -1.18 -5.31
C MET A 114 14.79 -1.54 -6.11
N ASP A 115 15.16 -2.82 -6.22
CA ASP A 115 16.25 -3.29 -7.06
C ASP A 115 15.83 -3.26 -8.54
N VAL A 116 16.33 -2.26 -9.27
CA VAL A 116 16.01 -2.02 -10.69
C VAL A 116 16.61 -3.11 -11.60
N ASP A 117 17.72 -3.72 -11.18
CA ASP A 117 18.39 -4.76 -11.94
C ASP A 117 17.95 -6.17 -11.52
N GLY A 118 17.31 -6.29 -10.37
CA GLY A 118 16.76 -7.53 -9.83
C GLY A 118 15.55 -8.05 -10.62
N GLU A 119 15.52 -9.36 -10.85
CA GLU A 119 14.44 -10.02 -11.59
C GLU A 119 13.07 -9.83 -10.94
N VAL A 120 13.01 -9.86 -9.60
CA VAL A 120 11.77 -9.62 -8.85
C VAL A 120 11.25 -8.19 -9.08
N GLY A 121 12.11 -7.19 -8.88
CA GLY A 121 11.78 -5.77 -9.07
C GLY A 121 11.33 -5.46 -10.50
N LYS A 122 12.03 -6.00 -11.51
CA LYS A 122 11.63 -5.89 -12.93
C LYS A 122 10.26 -6.49 -13.19
N LYS A 123 10.00 -7.69 -12.65
CA LYS A 123 8.75 -8.42 -12.85
C LYS A 123 7.56 -7.66 -12.26
N VAL A 124 7.66 -7.26 -10.99
CA VAL A 124 6.55 -6.57 -10.31
C VAL A 124 6.25 -5.22 -10.94
N ARG A 125 7.29 -4.45 -11.30
CA ARG A 125 7.15 -3.16 -11.99
C ARG A 125 6.52 -3.29 -13.37
N ALA A 126 6.93 -4.30 -14.15
CA ALA A 126 6.34 -4.54 -15.46
C ALA A 126 4.86 -4.93 -15.37
N ASN A 127 4.48 -5.77 -14.40
CA ASN A 127 3.10 -6.16 -14.20
C ASN A 127 2.25 -5.01 -13.63
N HIS A 128 2.79 -4.27 -12.67
CA HIS A 128 2.15 -3.06 -12.14
C HIS A 128 1.91 -2.05 -13.25
N GLY A 129 2.88 -1.81 -14.14
CA GLY A 129 2.70 -0.96 -15.32
C GLY A 129 1.54 -1.38 -16.23
N LYS A 130 1.37 -2.68 -16.49
CA LYS A 130 0.23 -3.20 -17.29
C LYS A 130 -1.11 -2.94 -16.60
N TRP A 131 -1.19 -3.23 -15.30
CA TRP A 131 -2.41 -3.00 -14.52
C TRP A 131 -2.73 -1.52 -14.41
N ARG A 132 -1.72 -0.67 -14.22
CA ARG A 132 -1.87 0.77 -14.23
C ARG A 132 -2.42 1.27 -15.57
N GLU A 133 -1.83 0.84 -16.69
CA GLU A 133 -2.31 1.21 -18.02
C GLU A 133 -3.77 0.77 -18.24
N PHE A 134 -4.10 -0.46 -17.83
CA PHE A 134 -5.46 -0.97 -17.91
C PHE A 134 -6.43 -0.13 -17.08
N LEU A 135 -6.11 0.14 -15.80
CA LEU A 135 -6.96 0.92 -14.90
C LEU A 135 -7.14 2.38 -15.35
N LEU A 136 -6.14 2.93 -16.03
CA LEU A 136 -6.17 4.28 -16.61
C LEU A 136 -6.71 4.30 -18.05
N SER A 137 -7.13 3.15 -18.59
CA SER A 137 -7.65 3.09 -19.95
C SER A 137 -8.91 3.93 -20.09
N LYS A 138 -9.03 4.61 -21.23
CA LYS A 138 -10.17 5.50 -21.49
C LYS A 138 -11.48 4.72 -21.43
N ASN A 139 -12.47 5.30 -20.76
CA ASN A 139 -13.82 4.77 -20.64
C ASN A 139 -13.96 3.46 -19.84
N LEU A 140 -12.93 3.00 -19.13
CA LEU A 140 -13.06 1.80 -18.30
C LEU A 140 -14.19 1.97 -17.29
N ASP A 141 -14.07 2.98 -16.44
CA ASP A 141 -15.04 3.35 -15.41
C ASP A 141 -16.42 3.68 -15.99
N SER A 142 -16.45 4.53 -17.03
CA SER A 142 -17.71 4.94 -17.64
C SER A 142 -18.45 3.76 -18.26
N SER A 143 -17.75 2.81 -18.91
CA SER A 143 -18.40 1.64 -19.53
C SER A 143 -19.12 0.75 -18.52
N TYR A 144 -18.55 0.55 -17.32
CA TYR A 144 -19.20 -0.22 -16.26
C TYR A 144 -20.39 0.52 -15.67
N ILE A 145 -20.26 1.84 -15.45
CA ILE A 145 -21.34 2.67 -14.91
C ILE A 145 -22.49 2.75 -15.91
N ASP A 146 -22.20 3.01 -17.18
CA ASP A 146 -23.21 3.09 -18.24
C ASP A 146 -23.94 1.75 -18.41
N GLY A 147 -23.20 0.63 -18.44
CA GLY A 147 -23.78 -0.70 -18.51
C GLY A 147 -24.64 -1.05 -17.29
N PHE A 148 -24.25 -0.59 -16.10
CA PHE A 148 -25.07 -0.73 -14.89
C PHE A 148 -26.37 0.09 -14.98
N ILE A 149 -26.28 1.36 -15.42
CA ILE A 149 -27.45 2.23 -15.62
C ILE A 149 -28.42 1.62 -16.62
N GLN A 150 -27.93 1.13 -17.76
CA GLN A 150 -28.76 0.48 -18.78
C GLN A 150 -29.52 -0.73 -18.23
N LYS A 151 -28.85 -1.57 -17.43
CA LYS A 151 -29.49 -2.73 -16.78
C LYS A 151 -30.58 -2.30 -15.80
N LEU A 152 -30.34 -1.24 -15.02
CA LEU A 152 -31.37 -0.72 -14.12
C LEU A 152 -32.57 -0.17 -14.89
N GLN A 153 -32.34 0.53 -16.01
CA GLN A 153 -33.41 1.05 -16.86
C GLN A 153 -34.25 -0.09 -17.45
N SER A 154 -33.63 -1.18 -17.91
CA SER A 154 -34.36 -2.34 -18.45
C SER A 154 -35.23 -3.09 -17.44
N LEU A 155 -35.08 -2.82 -16.13
CA LEU A 155 -35.96 -3.40 -15.10
C LEU A 155 -37.25 -2.58 -14.89
N LEU A 156 -37.31 -1.37 -15.46
CA LEU A 156 -38.47 -0.47 -15.38
C LEU A 156 -39.38 -0.58 -16.61
N GLU A 157 -38.92 -1.23 -17.67
CA GLU A 157 -39.65 -1.54 -18.91
C GLU A 157 -40.32 -2.92 -18.81
#